data_AF-A0A2E6SDE6-F1
#
_entry.id   AF-A0A2E6SDE6-F1
#
_cell.length_a   1.000
_cell.length_b   1.000
_cell.length_c   1.000
_cell.angle_alpha   90.00
_cell.angle_beta   90.00
_cell.angle_gamma   90.00
#
_symmetry.space_group_name_H-M   'P 1'
#
loop_
_entity.id
_entity.type
_entity.pdbx_description
1 polymer ?
#
loop_
_entity_poly.entity_id
_entity_poly.type
_entity_poly.pdbx_seq_one_letter_code
_entity_poly.pdbx_strand_id
1 'polypeptide(L)'
;MASRTRSTSWAGQIFPTIRWIPCKSGDAAAAANCCWSSTPPRWAVTLRNSRWSSEVRGCSNRASMIRSFLFLLLILSFPLSAKDRTVQVFILAGQSNMEGHGRISGPQKGTLETLSQDPATAERYRHLQSNDSWVTREDVWITWLERKGKLGVGGWAAKGAIGPELGFGWVVGDFLDAPVLLLKFGPGGTSLAGPWRPPGAGPHRNGKPRGEGIGNQYDHLISSVKDRLANLSREFPELAGYQPRLAGFGWHQGWNDGCSKPDCLEYEANLAHLIRDIRRDLKAPGLPFVIAGSGFGGWGQKIDRRLMIMKAQEAVTRYDEFRDTTRYVETRSFFRDGPVSPRPIRFHWCCNAETYWLIGEGMGRAMVELLGGPRAPANPERP
;
A
#
# COMPACT_ATOMS: atom_id res chain seq x y z
N MET A 1 48.90 14.79 30.81
CA MET A 1 48.38 14.48 32.16
C MET A 1 46.95 15.02 32.22
N ALA A 2 45.92 14.19 31.98
CA ALA A 2 45.11 13.45 32.99
C ALA A 2 44.41 14.40 34.00
N SER A 3 43.14 14.32 34.42
CA SER A 3 41.96 13.44 34.27
C SER A 3 40.82 14.11 35.12
N ARG A 4 39.50 14.06 34.86
CA ARG A 4 38.47 13.03 35.17
C ARG A 4 37.08 13.67 34.84
N THR A 5 36.27 13.15 33.92
CA THR A 5 35.17 12.15 34.04
C THR A 5 34.05 12.41 35.07
N ARG A 6 32.81 12.56 34.57
CA ARG A 6 31.61 11.83 35.04
C ARG A 6 30.61 11.59 33.90
N SER A 7 30.18 10.34 33.80
CA SER A 7 29.28 9.73 32.84
C SER A 7 27.83 9.76 33.31
N THR A 8 26.87 9.83 32.39
CA THR A 8 25.58 9.13 32.52
C THR A 8 25.22 8.49 31.17
N SER A 9 24.82 7.22 31.25
CA SER A 9 24.59 6.28 30.16
C SER A 9 23.13 6.26 29.72
N TRP A 10 22.87 6.13 28.42
CA TRP A 10 21.65 5.48 27.91
C TRP A 10 21.98 4.59 26.73
N ALA A 11 21.42 3.38 26.77
CA ALA A 11 21.74 2.24 25.92
C ALA A 11 21.38 2.48 24.45
N GLY A 12 22.32 2.21 23.55
CA GLY A 12 22.11 2.16 22.12
C GLY A 12 21.54 0.81 21.69
N GLN A 13 20.38 0.84 21.02
CA GLN A 13 19.96 -0.25 20.14
C GLN A 13 20.67 -0.08 18.79
N ILE A 14 21.49 -1.06 18.44
CA ILE A 14 22.23 -1.15 17.18
C ILE A 14 21.27 -1.70 16.11
N PHE A 15 20.94 -0.89 15.11
CA PHE A 15 20.38 -1.36 13.84
C PHE A 15 21.52 -1.56 12.83
N PRO A 16 21.50 -2.62 12.00
CA PRO A 16 22.58 -2.84 11.05
C PRO A 16 22.50 -1.82 9.91
N THR A 17 23.45 -0.90 9.89
CA THR A 17 23.81 -0.11 8.72
C THR A 17 24.46 -1.02 7.68
N ILE A 18 23.81 -1.23 6.54
CA ILE A 18 24.41 -1.89 5.38
C ILE A 18 25.45 -0.92 4.78
N ARG A 19 26.74 -1.22 5.00
CA ARG A 19 27.86 -0.62 4.29
C ARG A 19 28.08 -1.37 2.97
N TRP A 20 28.19 -0.61 1.89
CA TRP A 20 28.64 -1.10 0.58
C TRP A 20 30.13 -1.45 0.65
N ILE A 21 30.50 -2.67 0.25
CA ILE A 21 31.88 -3.10 0.01
C ILE A 21 31.97 -3.61 -1.44
N PRO A 22 32.92 -3.15 -2.26
CA PRO A 22 33.07 -3.61 -3.64
C PRO A 22 33.78 -4.97 -3.67
N CYS A 23 33.24 -5.91 -4.43
CA CYS A 23 33.80 -7.26 -4.59
C CYS A 23 34.88 -7.27 -5.68
N LYS A 24 36.09 -7.76 -5.35
CA LYS A 24 37.10 -8.23 -6.31
C LYS A 24 37.31 -9.73 -6.10
N SER A 25 37.49 -10.41 -7.23
CA SER A 25 37.76 -11.82 -7.54
C SER A 25 38.70 -12.61 -6.62
N GLY A 26 38.46 -13.93 -6.50
CA GLY A 26 39.49 -14.95 -6.27
C GLY A 26 39.10 -16.16 -5.40
N ASP A 27 38.77 -17.28 -6.07
CA ASP A 27 39.04 -18.71 -5.77
C ASP A 27 38.81 -19.41 -4.41
N ALA A 28 38.08 -20.54 -4.55
CA ALA A 28 38.33 -21.91 -4.06
C ALA A 28 38.11 -22.34 -2.57
N ALA A 29 37.09 -23.19 -2.43
CA ALA A 29 37.09 -24.55 -1.82
C ALA A 29 37.24 -24.78 -0.29
N ALA A 30 36.25 -25.53 0.24
CA ALA A 30 36.38 -26.80 0.99
C ALA A 30 35.74 -26.90 2.39
N ALA A 31 35.07 -28.06 2.56
CA ALA A 31 34.67 -28.80 3.77
C ALA A 31 33.55 -28.26 4.68
N ALA A 32 32.70 -29.04 5.36
CA ALA A 32 32.10 -30.38 5.27
C ALA A 32 31.58 -30.74 6.69
N ASN A 33 30.41 -31.40 6.74
CA ASN A 33 29.89 -32.25 7.83
C ASN A 33 29.52 -31.65 9.20
N CYS A 34 28.24 -31.80 9.57
CA CYS A 34 27.81 -32.84 10.52
C CYS A 34 26.27 -32.95 10.58
N CYS A 35 25.76 -34.16 10.32
CA CYS A 35 24.41 -34.61 10.65
C CYS A 35 24.18 -34.65 12.17
N TRP A 36 22.93 -34.60 12.65
CA TRP A 36 22.35 -35.56 13.60
C TRP A 36 20.82 -35.39 13.64
N SER A 37 20.14 -36.53 13.60
CA SER A 37 18.69 -36.76 13.58
C SER A 37 18.12 -36.97 14.99
N SER A 38 16.83 -36.68 15.22
CA SER A 38 15.83 -37.66 15.73
C SER A 38 14.46 -37.02 16.06
N THR A 39 13.44 -37.86 15.97
CA THR A 39 11.98 -37.69 15.91
C THR A 39 11.27 -37.63 17.29
N PRO A 40 9.95 -37.32 17.36
CA PRO A 40 9.22 -36.97 18.59
C PRO A 40 8.43 -38.14 19.21
N PRO A 41 7.91 -38.03 20.46
CA PRO A 41 7.11 -39.08 21.08
C PRO A 41 5.59 -38.95 20.87
N ARG A 42 4.96 -40.12 20.71
CA ARG A 42 3.51 -40.39 20.80
C ARG A 42 3.12 -40.70 22.25
N TRP A 43 1.88 -40.39 22.64
CA TRP A 43 1.21 -40.98 23.79
C TRP A 43 -0.14 -41.55 23.35
N ALA A 44 -0.40 -42.80 23.77
CA ALA A 44 -1.66 -43.51 23.63
C ALA A 44 -2.13 -43.91 25.03
N VAL A 45 -3.44 -43.80 25.30
CA VAL A 45 -4.11 -44.46 26.44
C VAL A 45 -5.48 -44.96 25.97
N THR A 46 -5.84 -46.14 26.46
CA THR A 46 -6.90 -47.06 26.04
C THR A 46 -8.14 -47.02 26.95
N LEU A 47 -9.31 -47.32 26.34
CA LEU A 47 -10.48 -48.12 26.80
C LEU A 47 -11.25 -47.79 28.10
N ARG A 48 -12.58 -47.61 27.97
CA ARG A 48 -13.60 -48.60 28.44
C ARG A 48 -15.04 -48.31 27.97
N ASN A 49 -15.75 -49.41 27.70
CA ASN A 49 -17.17 -49.56 27.36
C ASN A 49 -18.12 -49.30 28.55
N SER A 50 -19.36 -48.91 28.27
CA SER A 50 -20.54 -49.75 28.57
C SER A 50 -21.84 -49.20 27.94
N ARG A 51 -22.51 -50.08 27.19
CA ARG A 51 -23.93 -50.01 26.79
C ARG A 51 -24.79 -50.47 27.96
N TRP A 52 -25.95 -49.87 28.16
CA TRP A 52 -27.12 -50.56 28.69
C TRP A 52 -28.37 -50.13 27.92
N SER A 53 -29.16 -51.13 27.55
CA SER A 53 -30.46 -51.08 26.90
C SER A 53 -31.41 -51.92 27.73
N SER A 54 -32.61 -51.45 28.00
CA SER A 54 -33.79 -52.31 28.15
C SER A 54 -35.07 -51.49 28.07
N GLU A 55 -35.92 -51.88 27.12
CA GLU A 55 -37.32 -51.55 26.99
C GLU A 55 -38.16 -52.06 28.19
N VAL A 56 -39.41 -51.59 28.31
CA VAL A 56 -40.64 -52.42 28.12
C VAL A 56 -41.85 -51.90 28.93
N ARG A 57 -42.96 -51.66 28.21
CA ARG A 57 -44.43 -51.71 28.54
C ARG A 57 -44.92 -50.93 29.78
N GLY A 58 -46.02 -50.17 29.79
CA GLY A 58 -47.20 -50.04 28.93
C GLY A 58 -48.43 -49.90 29.85
N CYS A 59 -49.35 -48.95 29.61
CA CYS A 59 -50.78 -49.09 29.93
C CYS A 59 -51.63 -47.91 29.43
N SER A 60 -52.82 -48.25 28.96
CA SER A 60 -53.89 -47.40 28.44
C SER A 60 -54.61 -46.59 29.53
N ASN A 61 -55.10 -45.38 29.20
CA ASN A 61 -56.54 -45.09 29.03
C ASN A 61 -56.87 -43.57 29.09
N ARG A 62 -57.69 -43.18 28.11
CA ARG A 62 -58.84 -42.24 28.16
C ARG A 62 -58.67 -40.79 28.64
N ALA A 63 -59.02 -39.91 27.70
CA ALA A 63 -59.90 -38.75 27.83
C ALA A 63 -59.47 -37.61 28.77
N SER A 64 -59.14 -36.45 28.19
CA SER A 64 -59.89 -35.22 28.45
C SER A 64 -59.49 -34.15 27.43
N MET A 65 -60.51 -33.58 26.79
CA MET A 65 -60.39 -32.51 25.81
C MET A 65 -60.12 -31.20 26.57
N ILE A 66 -58.85 -30.86 26.78
CA ILE A 66 -58.45 -29.55 27.32
C ILE A 66 -58.04 -28.66 26.15
N ARG A 67 -58.89 -27.67 25.86
CA ARG A 67 -58.59 -26.57 24.93
C ARG A 67 -57.50 -25.68 25.52
N SER A 68 -56.25 -26.08 25.35
CA SER A 68 -55.10 -25.21 25.60
C SER A 68 -54.82 -24.38 24.36
N PHE A 69 -55.15 -23.09 24.40
CA PHE A 69 -54.59 -22.11 23.49
C PHE A 69 -53.08 -21.98 23.79
N LEU A 70 -52.27 -22.88 23.24
CA LEU A 70 -50.84 -22.63 23.07
C LEU A 70 -50.73 -21.56 21.98
N PHE A 71 -50.63 -20.29 22.40
CA PHE A 71 -50.04 -19.25 21.56
C PHE A 71 -48.57 -19.65 21.40
N LEU A 72 -48.28 -20.41 20.34
CA LEU A 72 -46.94 -20.70 19.89
C LEU A 72 -46.36 -19.37 19.43
N LEU A 73 -45.72 -18.63 20.35
CA LEU A 73 -44.83 -17.54 20.00
C LEU A 73 -43.68 -18.17 19.22
N LEU A 74 -43.86 -18.34 17.91
CA LEU A 74 -42.76 -18.41 16.96
C LEU A 74 -42.04 -17.07 17.10
N ILE A 75 -41.07 -17.02 18.02
CA ILE A 75 -39.99 -16.06 17.92
C ILE A 75 -39.30 -16.47 16.62
N LEU A 76 -39.70 -15.87 15.50
CA LEU A 76 -38.83 -15.80 14.34
C LEU A 76 -37.60 -15.06 14.83
N SER A 77 -36.60 -15.82 15.27
CA SER A 77 -35.23 -15.40 15.29
C SER A 77 -34.86 -15.15 13.83
N PHE A 78 -35.29 -14.01 13.28
CA PHE A 78 -34.61 -13.44 12.14
C PHE A 78 -33.18 -13.30 12.59
N PRO A 79 -32.21 -14.02 12.00
CA PRO A 79 -30.83 -13.66 12.22
C PRO A 79 -30.77 -12.19 11.80
N LEU A 80 -30.50 -11.31 12.77
CA LEU A 80 -30.17 -9.94 12.48
C LEU A 80 -28.99 -10.08 11.53
N SER A 81 -29.22 -9.90 10.23
CA SER A 81 -28.17 -9.99 9.23
C SER A 81 -27.16 -8.96 9.70
N ALA A 82 -26.04 -9.43 10.25
CA ALA A 82 -24.96 -8.58 10.65
C ALA A 82 -24.57 -7.89 9.35
N LYS A 83 -24.96 -6.62 9.21
CA LYS A 83 -24.71 -5.82 8.02
C LYS A 83 -23.23 -6.00 7.72
N ASP A 84 -22.88 -6.66 6.62
CA ASP A 84 -21.50 -7.02 6.28
C ASP A 84 -20.68 -5.72 6.30
N ARG A 85 -19.98 -5.50 7.41
CA ARG A 85 -19.17 -4.30 7.59
C ARG A 85 -17.95 -4.50 6.71
N THR A 86 -17.68 -3.58 5.80
CA THR A 86 -16.55 -3.70 4.88
C THR A 86 -15.54 -2.59 5.13
N VAL A 87 -14.26 -2.92 5.03
CA VAL A 87 -13.19 -1.92 4.97
C VAL A 87 -12.67 -1.90 3.52
N GLN A 88 -12.58 -0.71 2.94
CA GLN A 88 -12.09 -0.50 1.59
C GLN A 88 -10.56 -0.44 1.61
N VAL A 89 -9.93 -1.40 0.96
CA VAL A 89 -8.48 -1.56 0.96
C VAL A 89 -7.90 -1.02 -0.33
N PHE A 90 -6.98 -0.07 -0.23
CA PHE A 90 -6.21 0.45 -1.34
C PHE A 90 -4.74 0.07 -1.20
N ILE A 91 -4.12 -0.31 -2.31
CA ILE A 91 -2.69 -0.59 -2.35
C ILE A 91 -1.99 0.62 -2.99
N LEU A 92 -1.01 1.19 -2.31
CA LEU A 92 -0.20 2.30 -2.82
C LEU A 92 1.22 1.79 -3.05
N ALA A 93 1.60 1.56 -4.31
CA ALA A 93 2.85 0.92 -4.66
C ALA A 93 3.73 1.76 -5.61
N GLY A 94 5.03 1.56 -5.52
CA GLY A 94 5.99 2.18 -6.43
C GLY A 94 7.40 2.20 -5.89
N GLN A 95 8.07 3.34 -6.00
CA GLN A 95 9.44 3.52 -5.49
C GLN A 95 9.51 4.61 -4.41
N SER A 96 10.68 5.22 -4.19
CA SER A 96 10.90 6.28 -3.19
C SER A 96 9.92 7.47 -3.26
N ASN A 97 9.34 7.76 -4.43
CA ASN A 97 8.32 8.82 -4.53
C ASN A 97 6.93 8.37 -4.06
N MET A 98 6.65 7.06 -4.01
CA MET A 98 5.52 6.51 -3.27
C MET A 98 5.82 6.43 -1.76
N GLU A 99 7.08 6.17 -1.36
CA GLU A 99 7.50 6.34 0.04
C GLU A 99 7.23 7.78 0.50
N GLY A 100 7.62 8.78 -0.30
CA GLY A 100 7.34 10.18 0.01
C GLY A 100 8.52 10.90 0.66
N HIS A 101 8.87 12.05 0.09
CA HIS A 101 9.96 12.90 0.58
C HIS A 101 9.56 14.38 0.66
N GLY A 102 8.27 14.70 0.66
CA GLY A 102 7.76 16.06 0.81
C GLY A 102 7.98 16.55 2.23
N ARG A 103 8.82 17.57 2.44
CA ARG A 103 9.21 17.99 3.80
C ARG A 103 8.01 18.54 4.58
N ILE A 104 7.83 18.04 5.80
CA ILE A 104 6.79 18.59 6.70
C ILE A 104 7.24 19.96 7.20
N SER A 105 8.46 20.02 7.75
CA SER A 105 8.95 21.18 8.48
C SER A 105 10.22 21.79 7.90
N GLY A 106 10.48 23.04 8.29
CA GLY A 106 11.67 23.80 7.96
C GLY A 106 11.36 25.19 7.37
N PRO A 107 12.35 26.11 7.41
CA PRO A 107 12.16 27.50 6.98
C PRO A 107 12.10 27.67 5.45
N GLN A 108 12.39 26.61 4.68
CA GLN A 108 12.36 26.66 3.23
C GLN A 108 10.92 26.67 2.72
N LYS A 109 10.68 27.37 1.61
CA LYS A 109 9.39 27.28 0.89
C LYS A 109 9.09 25.86 0.44
N GLY A 110 7.80 25.54 0.35
CA GLY A 110 7.34 24.23 -0.14
C GLY A 110 7.42 23.12 0.90
N THR A 111 7.68 23.45 2.17
CA THR A 111 7.39 22.55 3.31
C THR A 111 5.89 22.59 3.64
N LEU A 112 5.33 21.54 4.24
CA LEU A 112 3.91 21.54 4.60
C LEU A 112 3.56 22.67 5.60
N GLU A 113 4.46 22.97 6.55
CA GLU A 113 4.31 24.10 7.47
C GLU A 113 4.23 25.44 6.74
N THR A 114 5.15 25.73 5.82
CA THR A 114 5.13 27.00 5.07
C THR A 114 3.92 27.10 4.16
N LEU A 115 3.51 25.99 3.52
CA LEU A 115 2.31 25.95 2.69
C LEU A 115 1.01 26.16 3.48
N SER A 116 0.97 25.72 4.74
CA SER A 116 -0.20 25.91 5.61
C SER A 116 -0.32 27.34 6.13
N GLN A 117 0.76 28.14 6.05
CA GLN A 117 0.82 29.53 6.51
C GLN A 117 0.76 30.55 5.35
N ASP A 118 1.14 30.15 4.14
CA ASP A 118 1.13 31.02 2.95
C ASP A 118 -0.32 31.29 2.50
N PRO A 119 -0.77 32.56 2.42
CA PRO A 119 -2.14 32.89 2.00
C PRO A 119 -2.58 32.29 0.65
N ALA A 120 -1.64 32.03 -0.26
CA ALA A 120 -1.93 31.44 -1.56
C ALA A 120 -2.30 29.94 -1.48
N THR A 121 -1.87 29.25 -0.43
CA THR A 121 -2.02 27.79 -0.30
C THR A 121 -2.69 27.33 0.99
N ALA A 122 -2.74 28.17 2.03
CA ALA A 122 -3.22 27.83 3.36
C ALA A 122 -4.62 27.21 3.36
N GLU A 123 -5.53 27.73 2.52
CA GLU A 123 -6.89 27.19 2.40
C GLU A 123 -6.91 25.69 2.09
N ARG A 124 -6.02 25.24 1.19
CA ARG A 124 -5.93 23.83 0.79
C ARG A 124 -5.56 22.93 1.96
N TYR A 125 -4.73 23.41 2.88
CA TYR A 125 -4.14 22.60 3.95
C TYR A 125 -4.79 22.81 5.31
N ARG A 126 -5.72 23.76 5.44
CA ARG A 126 -6.38 24.12 6.69
C ARG A 126 -6.97 22.91 7.43
N HIS A 127 -7.59 21.98 6.68
CA HIS A 127 -8.21 20.78 7.24
C HIS A 127 -7.21 19.79 7.86
N LEU A 128 -5.91 19.92 7.57
CA LEU A 128 -4.86 19.12 8.18
C LEU A 128 -4.47 19.63 9.57
N GLN A 129 -4.97 20.78 10.01
CA GLN A 129 -4.60 21.42 11.28
C GLN A 129 -5.80 21.61 12.20
N SER A 130 -5.58 21.40 13.48
CA SER A 130 -6.50 21.73 14.56
C SER A 130 -5.70 22.11 15.80
N ASN A 131 -5.97 23.28 16.39
CA ASN A 131 -5.27 23.81 17.57
C ASN A 131 -3.74 23.69 17.47
N ASP A 132 -3.16 24.22 16.39
CA ASP A 132 -1.72 24.19 16.09
C ASP A 132 -1.09 22.78 16.01
N SER A 133 -1.90 21.74 15.87
CA SER A 133 -1.47 20.35 15.73
C SER A 133 -1.97 19.73 14.42
N TRP A 134 -1.22 18.76 13.90
CA TRP A 134 -1.64 18.00 12.73
C TRP A 134 -2.75 17.01 13.08
N VAL A 135 -3.80 16.99 12.25
CA VAL A 135 -4.93 16.08 12.39
C VAL A 135 -4.54 14.67 11.92
N THR A 136 -5.03 13.67 12.66
CA THR A 136 -5.01 12.26 12.26
C THR A 136 -6.45 11.84 11.97
N ARG A 137 -6.68 11.15 10.85
CA ARG A 137 -8.02 10.68 10.48
C ARG A 137 -8.44 9.48 11.32
N GLU A 138 -9.70 9.46 11.73
CA GLU A 138 -10.25 8.37 12.55
C GLU A 138 -10.73 7.17 11.71
N ASP A 139 -10.97 7.39 10.42
CA ASP A 139 -11.61 6.48 9.47
C ASP A 139 -10.66 5.92 8.40
N VAL A 140 -9.39 6.34 8.40
CA VAL A 140 -8.38 5.90 7.44
C VAL A 140 -7.16 5.33 8.17
N TRP A 141 -6.92 4.03 7.97
CA TRP A 141 -5.75 3.32 8.45
C TRP A 141 -4.70 3.19 7.34
N ILE A 142 -3.44 3.03 7.73
CA ILE A 142 -2.32 2.87 6.81
C ILE A 142 -1.26 1.93 7.39
N THR A 143 -0.57 1.21 6.51
CA THR A 143 0.67 0.50 6.80
C THR A 143 1.85 1.14 6.08
N TRP A 144 2.99 1.26 6.76
CA TRP A 144 4.26 1.59 6.14
C TRP A 144 5.38 0.77 6.77
N LEU A 145 6.00 -0.12 6.00
CA LEU A 145 6.88 -1.17 6.53
C LEU A 145 6.12 -1.97 7.62
N GLU A 146 6.73 -2.18 8.78
CA GLU A 146 6.10 -2.84 9.93
C GLU A 146 5.18 -1.91 10.74
N ARG A 147 5.14 -0.61 10.43
CA ARG A 147 4.28 0.34 11.13
C ARG A 147 2.86 0.25 10.61
N LYS A 148 1.91 0.45 11.52
CA LYS A 148 0.47 0.47 11.24
C LYS A 148 -0.24 1.42 12.20
N GLY A 149 -1.31 2.04 11.74
CA GLY A 149 -2.07 3.00 12.52
C GLY A 149 -2.95 3.87 11.64
N LYS A 150 -3.43 4.97 12.19
CA LYS A 150 -4.28 5.93 11.50
C LYS A 150 -3.47 6.92 10.67
N LEU A 151 -4.02 7.31 9.52
CA LEU A 151 -3.38 8.24 8.59
C LEU A 151 -3.35 9.64 9.20
N GLY A 152 -2.16 10.22 9.26
CA GLY A 152 -1.93 11.59 9.71
C GLY A 152 -0.70 12.17 9.04
N VAL A 153 -0.33 13.39 9.41
CA VAL A 153 0.88 14.03 8.87
C VAL A 153 2.13 13.40 9.48
N GLY A 154 2.95 12.79 8.62
CA GLY A 154 4.21 12.18 9.02
C GLY A 154 4.10 10.78 9.61
N GLY A 155 5.23 10.09 9.70
CA GLY A 155 5.29 8.72 10.20
C GLY A 155 4.94 7.63 9.19
N TRP A 156 4.33 8.00 8.06
CA TRP A 156 3.95 7.08 6.99
C TRP A 156 4.82 7.22 5.74
N ALA A 157 5.83 8.09 5.77
CA ALA A 157 6.75 8.36 4.67
C ALA A 157 8.19 8.42 5.18
N ALA A 158 9.13 8.93 4.37
CA ALA A 158 10.49 9.19 4.85
C ALA A 158 10.49 10.10 6.09
N LYS A 159 11.54 10.02 6.91
CA LYS A 159 11.61 10.76 8.18
C LYS A 159 11.38 12.27 7.98
N GLY A 160 10.37 12.81 8.67
CA GLY A 160 9.99 14.23 8.60
C GLY A 160 9.38 14.63 7.25
N ALA A 161 8.75 13.68 6.55
CA ALA A 161 8.13 13.90 5.26
C ALA A 161 6.71 13.34 5.19
N ILE A 162 5.99 13.77 4.16
CA ILE A 162 4.77 13.18 3.62
C ILE A 162 5.08 12.54 2.26
N GLY A 163 4.25 11.59 1.86
CA GLY A 163 4.15 11.12 0.50
C GLY A 163 2.76 11.31 -0.09
N PRO A 164 2.48 10.67 -1.24
CA PRO A 164 1.18 10.73 -1.88
C PRO A 164 0.07 10.10 -1.02
N GLU A 165 0.42 9.28 -0.03
CA GLU A 165 -0.57 8.63 0.85
C GLU A 165 -1.46 9.62 1.57
N LEU A 166 -0.94 10.80 1.91
CA LEU A 166 -1.70 11.78 2.67
C LEU A 166 -2.82 12.34 1.79
N GLY A 167 -2.49 12.97 0.66
CA GLY A 167 -3.50 13.50 -0.26
C GLY A 167 -4.46 12.43 -0.79
N PHE A 168 -3.95 11.22 -1.10
CA PHE A 168 -4.78 10.11 -1.55
C PHE A 168 -5.79 9.70 -0.49
N GLY A 169 -5.33 9.46 0.74
CA GLY A 169 -6.15 8.98 1.84
C GLY A 169 -7.23 9.97 2.27
N TRP A 170 -6.94 11.27 2.23
CA TRP A 170 -7.94 12.30 2.47
C TRP A 170 -9.04 12.30 1.42
N VAL A 171 -8.68 12.26 0.13
CA VAL A 171 -9.67 12.27 -0.95
C VAL A 171 -10.57 11.03 -0.93
N VAL A 172 -10.01 9.83 -0.78
CA VAL A 172 -10.84 8.61 -0.76
C VAL A 172 -11.63 8.46 0.54
N GLY A 173 -11.09 8.91 1.67
CA GLY A 173 -11.78 8.91 2.95
C GLY A 173 -12.97 9.87 2.97
N ASP A 174 -12.88 11.03 2.31
CA ASP A 174 -14.01 11.97 2.20
C ASP A 174 -15.14 11.44 1.32
N PHE A 175 -14.83 10.55 0.37
CA PHE A 175 -15.82 9.98 -0.55
C PHE A 175 -16.52 8.73 0.01
N LEU A 176 -15.83 7.94 0.83
CA LEU A 176 -16.30 6.63 1.28
C LEU A 176 -16.89 6.70 2.69
N ASP A 177 -18.13 6.25 2.86
CA ASP A 177 -18.72 6.05 4.19
C ASP A 177 -18.06 4.89 4.97
N ALA A 178 -17.45 3.95 4.24
CA ALA A 178 -16.79 2.79 4.82
C ALA A 178 -15.34 3.13 5.23
N PRO A 179 -14.84 2.56 6.34
CA PRO A 179 -13.43 2.66 6.72
C PRO A 179 -12.48 2.36 5.56
N VAL A 180 -11.33 3.04 5.54
CA VAL A 180 -10.30 2.87 4.52
C VAL A 180 -9.04 2.26 5.13
N LEU A 181 -8.41 1.33 4.43
CA LEU A 181 -7.08 0.81 4.76
C LEU A 181 -6.12 0.98 3.59
N LEU A 182 -5.04 1.74 3.80
CA LEU A 182 -3.97 1.94 2.83
C LEU A 182 -2.81 0.96 3.10
N LEU A 183 -2.52 0.08 2.15
CA LEU A 183 -1.36 -0.79 2.18
C LEU A 183 -0.24 -0.19 1.32
N LYS A 184 0.77 0.43 1.95
CA LYS A 184 1.80 1.18 1.23
C LYS A 184 3.12 0.41 1.04
N PHE A 185 3.62 0.42 -0.19
CA PHE A 185 4.87 -0.20 -0.64
C PHE A 185 5.66 0.79 -1.52
N GLY A 186 6.74 1.37 -0.98
CA GLY A 186 7.52 2.43 -1.66
C GLY A 186 9.04 2.24 -1.57
N PRO A 187 9.59 1.02 -1.69
CA PRO A 187 11.04 0.79 -1.58
C PRO A 187 11.82 1.71 -2.54
N GLY A 188 12.78 2.45 -2.01
CA GLY A 188 13.64 3.30 -2.82
C GLY A 188 14.48 2.51 -3.84
N GLY A 189 14.81 3.13 -4.97
CA GLY A 189 15.77 2.59 -5.93
C GLY A 189 15.28 1.41 -6.77
N THR A 190 13.97 1.16 -6.85
CA THR A 190 13.40 0.03 -7.61
C THR A 190 12.89 0.43 -8.99
N SER A 191 13.11 -0.42 -9.98
CA SER A 191 12.56 -0.33 -11.35
C SER A 191 11.43 -1.34 -11.59
N LEU A 192 10.59 -1.05 -12.58
CA LEU A 192 9.58 -1.99 -13.10
C LEU A 192 10.22 -3.13 -13.89
N ALA A 193 11.30 -2.87 -14.61
CA ALA A 193 12.05 -3.91 -15.29
C ALA A 193 12.75 -4.89 -14.32
N GLY A 194 13.04 -4.48 -13.07
CA GLY A 194 13.79 -5.26 -12.09
C GLY A 194 12.94 -5.71 -10.90
N PRO A 195 13.08 -5.11 -9.69
CA PRO A 195 12.44 -5.61 -8.48
C PRO A 195 10.91 -5.74 -8.56
N TRP A 196 10.26 -4.90 -9.36
CA TRP A 196 8.81 -4.92 -9.57
C TRP A 196 8.36 -5.76 -10.78
N ARG A 197 9.28 -6.41 -11.50
CA ARG A 197 8.95 -7.18 -12.70
C ARG A 197 7.88 -8.22 -12.38
N PRO A 198 6.70 -8.20 -13.01
CA PRO A 198 5.66 -9.19 -12.77
C PRO A 198 6.00 -10.52 -13.45
N PRO A 199 5.48 -11.66 -12.98
CA PRO A 199 5.71 -12.98 -13.61
C PRO A 199 5.39 -13.01 -15.11
N GLY A 200 4.29 -12.38 -15.51
CA GLY A 200 3.79 -12.34 -16.89
C GLY A 200 4.70 -11.58 -17.86
N ALA A 201 5.60 -10.73 -17.37
CA ALA A 201 6.64 -10.11 -18.20
C ALA A 201 7.73 -11.10 -18.65
N GLY A 202 7.69 -12.34 -18.17
CA GLY A 202 8.66 -13.37 -18.52
C GLY A 202 10.07 -13.12 -17.97
N PRO A 203 11.06 -13.91 -18.43
CA PRO A 203 12.45 -13.79 -18.00
C PRO A 203 13.00 -12.39 -18.20
N HIS A 204 13.84 -11.92 -17.29
CA HIS A 204 14.53 -10.65 -17.47
C HIS A 204 15.55 -10.75 -18.61
N ARG A 205 15.71 -9.68 -19.40
CA ARG A 205 16.57 -9.66 -20.60
C ARG A 205 18.04 -10.01 -20.38
N ASN A 206 18.55 -9.89 -19.15
CA ASN A 206 19.93 -10.27 -18.81
C ASN A 206 20.07 -11.75 -18.39
N GLY A 207 19.01 -12.55 -18.49
CA GLY A 207 18.99 -13.95 -18.11
C GLY A 207 18.94 -14.21 -16.60
N LYS A 208 18.96 -13.17 -15.75
CA LYS A 208 18.85 -13.33 -14.29
C LYS A 208 17.46 -13.90 -13.95
N PRO A 209 17.38 -14.98 -13.16
CA PRO A 209 16.11 -15.54 -12.74
C PRO A 209 15.35 -14.58 -11.81
N ARG A 210 14.03 -14.81 -11.69
CA ARG A 210 13.20 -14.15 -10.68
C ARG A 210 13.75 -14.46 -9.28
N GLY A 211 13.78 -13.47 -8.40
CA GLY A 211 14.42 -13.52 -7.09
C GLY A 211 14.95 -12.15 -6.69
N GLU A 212 16.05 -12.10 -5.94
CA GLU A 212 16.63 -10.85 -5.46
C GLU A 212 16.90 -9.86 -6.62
N GLY A 213 16.25 -8.70 -6.58
CA GLY A 213 16.36 -7.65 -7.58
C GLY A 213 15.56 -7.87 -8.87
N ILE A 214 14.90 -9.03 -9.06
CA ILE A 214 14.01 -9.31 -10.19
C ILE A 214 12.71 -9.90 -9.65
N GLY A 215 11.66 -9.09 -9.59
CA GLY A 215 10.33 -9.54 -9.13
C GLY A 215 10.15 -9.73 -7.62
N ASN A 216 11.21 -9.66 -6.82
CA ASN A 216 11.11 -9.81 -5.36
C ASN A 216 10.18 -8.78 -4.69
N GLN A 217 10.09 -7.55 -5.18
CA GLN A 217 9.18 -6.54 -4.62
C GLN A 217 7.73 -6.80 -5.04
N TYR A 218 7.52 -7.28 -6.26
CA TYR A 218 6.21 -7.78 -6.68
C TYR A 218 5.75 -8.95 -5.79
N ASP A 219 6.62 -9.94 -5.58
CA ASP A 219 6.30 -11.13 -4.79
C ASP A 219 5.99 -10.77 -3.34
N HIS A 220 6.79 -9.87 -2.75
CA HIS A 220 6.58 -9.34 -1.41
C HIS A 220 5.26 -8.57 -1.28
N LEU A 221 4.88 -7.75 -2.28
CA LEU A 221 3.60 -7.06 -2.27
C LEU A 221 2.45 -8.07 -2.27
N ILE A 222 2.47 -9.07 -3.17
CA ILE A 222 1.40 -10.05 -3.27
C ILE A 222 1.24 -10.84 -1.95
N SER A 223 2.34 -11.33 -1.37
CA SER A 223 2.28 -12.07 -0.11
C SER A 223 1.81 -11.18 1.04
N SER A 224 2.39 -9.99 1.20
CA SER A 224 2.04 -9.07 2.28
C SER A 224 0.59 -8.63 2.24
N VAL A 225 0.04 -8.36 1.05
CA VAL A 225 -1.37 -8.03 0.89
C VAL A 225 -2.23 -9.22 1.33
N LYS A 226 -1.99 -10.43 0.79
CA LYS A 226 -2.77 -11.62 1.16
C LYS A 226 -2.73 -11.88 2.66
N ASP A 227 -1.55 -11.81 3.26
CA ASP A 227 -1.36 -12.06 4.68
C ASP A 227 -2.10 -11.03 5.54
N ARG A 228 -2.03 -9.74 5.19
CA ARG A 228 -2.72 -8.67 5.93
C ARG A 228 -4.24 -8.76 5.79
N LEU A 229 -4.75 -9.11 4.61
CA LEU A 229 -6.20 -9.32 4.42
C LEU A 229 -6.69 -10.52 5.24
N ALA A 230 -5.94 -11.63 5.25
CA ALA A 230 -6.28 -12.82 6.02
C ALA A 230 -6.20 -12.60 7.54
N ASN A 231 -5.34 -11.69 8.00
CA ASN A 231 -5.10 -11.40 9.40
C ASN A 231 -5.63 -10.03 9.86
N LEU A 232 -6.61 -9.45 9.15
CA LEU A 232 -7.07 -8.06 9.36
C LEU A 232 -7.36 -7.76 10.83
N SER A 233 -8.18 -8.56 11.52
CA SER A 233 -8.55 -8.31 12.93
C SER A 233 -7.35 -8.37 13.89
N ARG A 234 -6.31 -9.14 13.57
CA ARG A 234 -5.07 -9.20 14.36
C ARG A 234 -4.18 -8.01 14.06
N GLU A 235 -4.10 -7.63 12.79
CA GLU A 235 -3.30 -6.49 12.35
C GLU A 235 -3.90 -5.17 12.86
N PHE A 236 -5.22 -5.03 12.77
CA PHE A 236 -6.01 -3.85 13.10
C PHE A 236 -7.20 -4.24 13.99
N PRO A 237 -7.00 -4.33 15.31
CA PRO A 237 -8.09 -4.68 16.24
C PRO A 237 -9.31 -3.75 16.15
N GLU A 238 -9.11 -2.48 15.82
CA GLU A 238 -10.20 -1.51 15.58
C GLU A 238 -11.09 -1.87 14.38
N LEU A 239 -10.57 -2.65 13.43
CA LEU A 239 -11.28 -3.17 12.27
C LEU A 239 -11.76 -4.61 12.48
N ALA A 240 -11.74 -5.12 13.71
CA ALA A 240 -12.28 -6.45 14.01
C ALA A 240 -13.78 -6.51 13.64
N GLY A 241 -14.16 -7.56 12.90
CA GLY A 241 -15.52 -7.73 12.39
C GLY A 241 -15.81 -7.04 11.06
N TYR A 242 -14.85 -6.28 10.50
CA TYR A 242 -14.91 -5.84 9.11
C TYR A 242 -14.35 -6.91 8.16
N GLN A 243 -14.96 -7.02 6.99
CA GLN A 243 -14.47 -7.82 5.87
C GLN A 243 -13.68 -6.92 4.91
N PRO A 244 -12.40 -7.23 4.61
CA PRO A 244 -11.62 -6.41 3.71
C PRO A 244 -12.07 -6.58 2.26
N ARG A 245 -12.22 -5.47 1.54
CA ARG A 245 -12.47 -5.46 0.09
C ARG A 245 -11.40 -4.65 -0.63
N LEU A 246 -10.73 -5.26 -1.59
CA LEU A 246 -9.78 -4.54 -2.46
C LEU A 246 -10.55 -3.56 -3.35
N ALA A 247 -10.32 -2.27 -3.11
CA ALA A 247 -11.04 -1.17 -3.76
C ALA A 247 -10.23 -0.53 -4.89
N GLY A 248 -8.90 -0.55 -4.82
CA GLY A 248 -8.08 -0.02 -5.90
C GLY A 248 -6.59 -0.09 -5.65
N PHE A 249 -5.84 0.27 -6.68
CA PHE A 249 -4.39 0.28 -6.69
C PHE A 249 -3.86 1.61 -7.22
N GLY A 250 -2.98 2.26 -6.47
CA GLY A 250 -2.24 3.45 -6.88
C GLY A 250 -0.79 3.10 -7.20
N TRP A 251 -0.34 3.41 -8.41
CA TRP A 251 1.04 3.19 -8.87
C TRP A 251 1.77 4.52 -9.07
N HIS A 252 2.90 4.72 -8.37
CA HIS A 252 3.77 5.86 -8.60
C HIS A 252 5.26 5.46 -8.64
N GLN A 253 5.74 5.23 -9.86
CA GLN A 253 7.08 4.76 -10.16
C GLN A 253 7.53 5.30 -11.52
N GLY A 254 8.81 5.17 -11.88
CA GLY A 254 9.27 5.37 -13.26
C GLY A 254 10.63 6.05 -13.35
N TRP A 255 11.15 6.60 -12.24
CA TRP A 255 12.45 7.24 -12.26
C TRP A 255 13.56 6.23 -12.59
N ASN A 256 13.57 5.04 -11.99
CA ASN A 256 14.69 4.12 -12.22
C ASN A 256 14.69 3.52 -13.63
N ASP A 257 13.53 3.19 -14.20
CA ASP A 257 13.44 2.74 -15.60
C ASP A 257 13.85 3.85 -16.58
N GLY A 258 13.49 5.11 -16.28
CA GLY A 258 13.96 6.27 -17.05
C GLY A 258 15.48 6.51 -16.99
N CYS A 259 16.22 5.81 -16.12
CA CYS A 259 17.68 5.84 -16.06
C CYS A 259 18.34 4.85 -17.03
N SER A 260 17.58 4.09 -17.82
CA SER A 260 18.09 3.05 -18.72
C SER A 260 17.23 2.95 -19.99
N LYS A 261 17.83 3.12 -21.17
CA LYS A 261 17.08 3.07 -22.44
C LYS A 261 16.39 1.70 -22.66
N PRO A 262 17.06 0.55 -22.42
CA PRO A 262 16.39 -0.74 -22.48
C PRO A 262 15.18 -0.87 -21.53
N ASP A 263 15.28 -0.36 -20.30
CA ASP A 263 14.16 -0.41 -19.35
C ASP A 263 12.98 0.46 -19.80
N CYS A 264 13.26 1.62 -20.40
CA CYS A 264 12.21 2.46 -20.99
C CYS A 264 11.43 1.73 -22.09
N LEU A 265 12.12 0.93 -22.92
CA LEU A 265 11.51 0.23 -24.05
C LEU A 265 10.59 -0.92 -23.60
N GLU A 266 10.87 -1.54 -22.46
CA GLU A 266 10.02 -2.61 -21.90
C GLU A 266 8.90 -2.08 -20.99
N TYR A 267 8.93 -0.81 -20.60
CA TYR A 267 8.09 -0.28 -19.51
C TYR A 267 6.59 -0.47 -19.76
N GLU A 268 6.11 -0.14 -20.97
CA GLU A 268 4.68 -0.25 -21.33
C GLU A 268 4.19 -1.68 -21.22
N ALA A 269 4.91 -2.64 -21.82
CA ALA A 269 4.58 -4.05 -21.76
C ALA A 269 4.63 -4.57 -20.31
N ASN A 270 5.69 -4.23 -19.56
CA ASN A 270 5.83 -4.63 -18.16
C ASN A 270 4.72 -4.07 -17.27
N LEU A 271 4.27 -2.83 -17.52
CA LEU A 271 3.18 -2.20 -16.76
C LEU A 271 1.83 -2.86 -17.08
N ALA A 272 1.58 -3.20 -18.35
CA ALA A 272 0.41 -3.99 -18.72
C ALA A 272 0.42 -5.36 -18.04
N HIS A 273 1.55 -6.06 -18.00
CA HIS A 273 1.69 -7.31 -17.24
C HIS A 273 1.50 -7.10 -15.74
N LEU A 274 1.99 -6.00 -15.17
CA LEU A 274 1.84 -5.71 -13.75
C LEU A 274 0.36 -5.62 -13.38
N ILE A 275 -0.43 -4.89 -14.17
CA ILE A 275 -1.87 -4.74 -13.95
C ILE A 275 -2.57 -6.10 -14.02
N ARG A 276 -2.33 -6.89 -15.09
CA ARG A 276 -2.96 -8.21 -15.25
C ARG A 276 -2.59 -9.16 -14.11
N ASP A 277 -1.31 -9.17 -13.73
CA ASP A 277 -0.79 -10.09 -12.75
C ASP A 277 -1.25 -9.74 -11.33
N ILE A 278 -1.27 -8.45 -10.95
CA ILE A 278 -1.85 -8.01 -9.67
C ILE A 278 -3.33 -8.44 -9.60
N ARG A 279 -4.10 -8.19 -10.66
CA ARG A 279 -5.52 -8.56 -10.72
C ARG A 279 -5.72 -10.07 -10.58
N ARG A 280 -4.93 -10.87 -11.28
CA ARG A 280 -4.98 -12.33 -11.21
C ARG A 280 -4.59 -12.82 -9.81
N ASP A 281 -3.43 -12.40 -9.31
CA ASP A 281 -2.83 -12.96 -8.10
C ASP A 281 -3.58 -12.55 -6.84
N LEU A 282 -4.22 -11.38 -6.85
CA LEU A 282 -5.15 -10.91 -5.80
C LEU A 282 -6.61 -11.31 -6.05
N LYS A 283 -6.90 -12.05 -7.13
CA LYS A 283 -8.26 -12.50 -7.52
C LYS A 283 -9.27 -11.34 -7.65
N ALA A 284 -8.82 -10.23 -8.21
CA ALA A 284 -9.59 -9.00 -8.39
C ALA A 284 -9.55 -8.54 -9.87
N PRO A 285 -10.26 -9.23 -10.80
CA PRO A 285 -10.15 -9.00 -12.25
C PRO A 285 -10.53 -7.59 -12.71
N GLY A 286 -11.36 -6.88 -11.95
CA GLY A 286 -11.78 -5.49 -12.23
C GLY A 286 -11.11 -4.44 -11.36
N LEU A 287 -10.05 -4.76 -10.60
CA LEU A 287 -9.45 -3.83 -9.64
C LEU A 287 -9.09 -2.49 -10.32
N PRO A 288 -9.67 -1.36 -9.86
CA PRO A 288 -9.30 -0.03 -10.32
C PRO A 288 -7.80 0.25 -10.17
N PHE A 289 -7.19 0.83 -11.19
CA PHE A 289 -5.77 1.14 -11.22
C PHE A 289 -5.54 2.60 -11.59
N VAL A 290 -4.84 3.34 -10.73
CA VAL A 290 -4.47 4.74 -10.99
C VAL A 290 -2.96 4.84 -11.09
N ILE A 291 -2.48 5.37 -12.21
CA ILE A 291 -1.06 5.55 -12.49
C ILE A 291 -0.74 7.04 -12.41
N ALA A 292 0.03 7.45 -11.40
CA ALA A 292 0.59 8.80 -11.35
C ALA A 292 1.81 8.89 -12.24
N GLY A 293 1.73 9.75 -13.25
CA GLY A 293 2.81 10.01 -14.18
C GLY A 293 4.12 10.37 -13.50
N SER A 294 5.21 10.00 -14.13
CA SER A 294 6.57 10.35 -13.72
C SER A 294 7.00 11.72 -14.29
N GLY A 295 6.18 12.75 -14.05
CA GLY A 295 6.31 14.14 -14.55
C GLY A 295 7.52 14.94 -14.08
N PHE A 296 8.62 14.27 -13.72
CA PHE A 296 9.86 14.90 -13.27
C PHE A 296 10.34 15.96 -14.27
N GLY A 297 10.73 17.14 -13.76
CA GLY A 297 11.17 18.25 -14.59
C GLY A 297 10.04 19.05 -15.23
N GLY A 298 8.79 18.69 -14.97
CA GLY A 298 7.60 19.40 -15.43
C GLY A 298 7.47 19.45 -16.95
N TRP A 299 6.73 20.44 -17.45
CA TRP A 299 6.51 20.66 -18.88
C TRP A 299 7.79 21.00 -19.67
N GLY A 300 8.85 21.43 -18.97
CA GLY A 300 10.16 21.68 -19.54
C GLY A 300 11.05 20.45 -19.71
N GLN A 301 10.56 19.24 -19.40
CA GLN A 301 11.32 18.00 -19.55
C GLN A 301 11.68 17.74 -21.03
N LYS A 302 12.97 17.49 -21.29
CA LYS A 302 13.51 17.21 -22.63
C LYS A 302 14.25 15.88 -22.73
N ILE A 303 14.44 15.16 -21.61
CA ILE A 303 15.12 13.87 -21.63
C ILE A 303 14.18 12.83 -22.21
N ASP A 304 14.49 12.33 -23.41
CA ASP A 304 13.70 11.35 -24.16
C ASP A 304 13.27 10.16 -23.30
N ARG A 305 14.19 9.64 -22.47
CA ARG A 305 13.90 8.52 -21.57
C ARG A 305 12.79 8.81 -20.56
N ARG A 306 12.73 10.04 -20.03
CA ARG A 306 11.65 10.46 -19.13
C ARG A 306 10.32 10.59 -19.86
N LEU A 307 10.35 11.15 -21.07
CA LEU A 307 9.19 11.29 -21.93
C LEU A 307 8.64 9.91 -22.37
N MET A 308 9.50 8.94 -22.66
CA MET A 308 9.10 7.57 -22.98
C MET A 308 8.37 6.90 -21.81
N ILE A 309 8.85 7.04 -20.57
CA ILE A 309 8.17 6.47 -19.41
C ILE A 309 6.78 7.10 -19.23
N MET A 310 6.66 8.44 -19.29
CA MET A 310 5.36 9.10 -19.17
C MET A 310 4.39 8.67 -20.28
N LYS A 311 4.87 8.57 -21.52
CA LYS A 311 4.07 8.08 -22.65
C LYS A 311 3.60 6.64 -22.43
N ALA A 312 4.48 5.75 -21.97
CA ALA A 312 4.13 4.37 -21.67
C ALA A 312 3.10 4.27 -20.54
N GLN A 313 3.24 5.08 -19.49
CA GLN A 313 2.30 5.14 -18.35
C GLN A 313 0.90 5.55 -18.79
N GLU A 314 0.80 6.54 -19.68
CA GLU A 314 -0.47 6.97 -20.24
C GLU A 314 -1.04 5.94 -21.23
N ALA A 315 -0.21 5.41 -22.13
CA ALA A 315 -0.62 4.50 -23.20
C ALA A 315 -1.29 3.22 -22.66
N VAL A 316 -0.74 2.59 -21.63
CA VAL A 316 -1.34 1.39 -21.02
C VAL A 316 -2.77 1.64 -20.58
N THR A 317 -3.08 2.83 -20.05
CA THR A 317 -4.46 3.12 -19.58
C THR A 317 -5.49 3.20 -20.71
N ARG A 318 -5.04 3.29 -21.97
CA ARG A 318 -5.90 3.37 -23.14
C ARG A 318 -6.15 2.02 -23.81
N TYR A 319 -5.52 0.94 -23.33
CA TYR A 319 -5.78 -0.41 -23.84
C TYR A 319 -7.24 -0.79 -23.62
N ASP A 320 -7.83 -1.53 -24.56
CA ASP A 320 -9.26 -1.90 -24.52
C ASP A 320 -9.66 -2.63 -23.25
N GLU A 321 -8.78 -3.48 -22.72
CA GLU A 321 -8.99 -4.22 -21.46
C GLU A 321 -8.83 -3.35 -20.19
N PHE A 322 -8.28 -2.14 -20.29
CA PHE A 322 -7.93 -1.28 -19.15
C PHE A 322 -8.66 0.06 -19.11
N ARG A 323 -9.12 0.59 -20.25
CA ARG A 323 -9.68 1.96 -20.37
C ARG A 323 -10.82 2.28 -19.40
N ASP A 324 -11.62 1.28 -19.04
CA ASP A 324 -12.77 1.46 -18.15
C ASP A 324 -12.42 1.31 -16.66
N THR A 325 -11.24 0.77 -16.35
CA THR A 325 -10.82 0.43 -14.98
C THR A 325 -9.47 1.05 -14.60
N THR A 326 -8.93 1.91 -15.45
CA THR A 326 -7.64 2.56 -15.21
C THR A 326 -7.66 4.04 -15.52
N ARG A 327 -6.83 4.82 -14.82
CA ARG A 327 -6.64 6.25 -15.06
C ARG A 327 -5.17 6.64 -14.97
N TYR A 328 -4.74 7.52 -15.86
CA TYR A 328 -3.45 8.19 -15.81
C TYR A 328 -3.64 9.58 -15.21
N VAL A 329 -2.79 9.95 -14.25
CA VAL A 329 -2.74 11.29 -13.67
C VAL A 329 -1.50 12.00 -14.21
N GLU A 330 -1.72 13.10 -14.94
CA GLU A 330 -0.64 13.94 -15.46
C GLU A 330 -0.06 14.82 -14.34
N THR A 331 1.21 14.61 -14.02
CA THR A 331 1.87 15.22 -12.86
C THR A 331 2.89 16.30 -13.22
N ARG A 332 3.13 16.59 -14.51
CA ARG A 332 4.09 17.63 -14.91
C ARG A 332 3.75 19.01 -14.34
N SER A 333 2.47 19.34 -14.21
CA SER A 333 2.01 20.59 -13.57
C SER A 333 2.22 20.63 -12.05
N PHE A 334 2.52 19.49 -11.42
CA PHE A 334 2.76 19.42 -9.97
C PHE A 334 4.21 19.67 -9.61
N PHE A 335 5.12 19.63 -10.59
CA PHE A 335 6.54 19.83 -10.35
C PHE A 335 6.85 21.24 -9.82
N ARG A 336 7.46 21.33 -8.64
CA ARG A 336 7.96 22.57 -8.04
C ARG A 336 9.48 22.50 -7.90
N ASP A 337 10.22 23.43 -8.49
CA ASP A 337 11.69 23.46 -8.38
C ASP A 337 12.26 24.85 -8.06
N GLY A 338 13.57 24.89 -7.85
CA GLY A 338 14.28 26.12 -7.52
C GLY A 338 13.85 26.70 -6.16
N PRO A 339 13.63 28.02 -6.07
CA PRO A 339 13.47 28.73 -4.79
C PRO A 339 12.15 28.46 -4.07
N VAL A 340 11.21 27.74 -4.68
CA VAL A 340 9.93 27.37 -4.07
C VAL A 340 9.93 25.96 -3.48
N SER A 341 11.10 25.31 -3.37
CA SER A 341 11.21 23.93 -2.91
C SER A 341 12.31 23.74 -1.84
N PRO A 342 12.15 22.79 -0.91
CA PRO A 342 13.09 22.60 0.18
C PRO A 342 14.48 22.14 -0.24
N ARG A 343 14.61 21.38 -1.34
CA ARG A 343 15.88 20.82 -1.80
C ARG A 343 15.98 20.80 -3.33
N PRO A 344 17.16 21.04 -3.92
CA PRO A 344 17.35 20.96 -5.38
C PRO A 344 17.54 19.51 -5.88
N ILE A 345 16.81 18.53 -5.32
CA ILE A 345 16.90 17.11 -5.72
C ILE A 345 15.68 16.68 -6.56
N ARG A 346 15.79 16.87 -7.88
CA ARG A 346 14.66 16.68 -8.81
C ARG A 346 14.09 15.26 -8.83
N PHE A 347 14.89 14.24 -8.52
CA PHE A 347 14.46 12.84 -8.49
C PHE A 347 13.50 12.50 -7.34
N HIS A 348 13.46 13.34 -6.31
CA HIS A 348 12.47 13.30 -5.22
C HIS A 348 11.58 14.54 -5.21
N TRP A 349 11.21 15.03 -6.40
CA TRP A 349 10.31 16.19 -6.54
C TRP A 349 10.76 17.40 -5.72
N CYS A 350 12.07 17.62 -5.64
CA CYS A 350 12.70 18.71 -4.87
C CYS A 350 12.33 18.70 -3.37
N CYS A 351 11.89 17.55 -2.85
CA CYS A 351 11.31 17.39 -1.52
C CYS A 351 10.14 18.35 -1.21
N ASN A 352 9.43 18.81 -2.23
CA ASN A 352 8.35 19.78 -2.10
C ASN A 352 7.05 19.09 -1.68
N ALA A 353 6.49 19.46 -0.52
CA ALA A 353 5.29 18.86 0.05
C ALA A 353 4.03 19.10 -0.79
N GLU A 354 3.89 20.27 -1.42
CA GLU A 354 2.77 20.56 -2.33
C GLU A 354 2.75 19.55 -3.48
N THR A 355 3.92 19.22 -4.04
CA THR A 355 4.02 18.26 -5.14
C THR A 355 3.53 16.87 -4.73
N TYR A 356 3.97 16.37 -3.57
CA TYR A 356 3.52 15.07 -3.06
C TYR A 356 2.02 15.06 -2.71
N TRP A 357 1.52 16.16 -2.14
CA TRP A 357 0.09 16.34 -1.89
C TRP A 357 -0.71 16.26 -3.20
N LEU A 358 -0.33 17.05 -4.22
CA LEU A 358 -1.03 17.10 -5.50
C LEU A 358 -1.00 15.77 -6.25
N ILE A 359 0.10 15.02 -6.17
CA ILE A 359 0.17 13.65 -6.71
C ILE A 359 -0.86 12.76 -6.00
N GLY A 360 -0.88 12.79 -4.66
CA GLY A 360 -1.84 12.03 -3.85
C GLY A 360 -3.29 12.40 -4.15
N GLU A 361 -3.59 13.70 -4.16
CA GLU A 361 -4.92 14.25 -4.46
C GLU A 361 -5.38 13.86 -5.87
N GLY A 362 -4.52 14.02 -6.88
CA GLY A 362 -4.82 13.63 -8.25
C GLY A 362 -5.10 12.14 -8.37
N MET A 363 -4.28 11.31 -7.71
CA MET A 363 -4.52 9.87 -7.65
C MET A 363 -5.84 9.51 -6.95
N GLY A 364 -6.14 10.17 -5.83
CA GLY A 364 -7.36 9.97 -5.07
C GLY A 364 -8.60 10.35 -5.89
N ARG A 365 -8.58 11.49 -6.58
CA ARG A 365 -9.71 11.94 -7.42
C ARG A 365 -9.95 11.00 -8.61
N ALA A 366 -8.88 10.56 -9.27
CA ALA A 366 -8.98 9.56 -10.33
C ALA A 366 -9.50 8.21 -9.82
N MET A 367 -9.15 7.83 -8.58
CA MET A 367 -9.68 6.64 -7.94
C MET A 367 -11.17 6.78 -7.62
N VAL A 368 -11.58 7.92 -7.05
CA VAL A 368 -12.99 8.24 -6.77
C VAL A 368 -13.83 8.16 -8.05
N GLU A 369 -13.34 8.68 -9.17
CA GLU A 369 -14.02 8.54 -10.47
C GLU A 369 -14.21 7.05 -10.85
N LEU A 370 -13.17 6.23 -10.73
CA LEU A 370 -13.26 4.79 -11.04
C LEU A 370 -14.20 4.04 -10.10
N LEU A 371 -14.46 4.57 -8.90
CA LEU A 371 -15.43 4.04 -7.94
C LEU A 371 -16.85 4.58 -8.14
N GLY A 372 -17.10 5.33 -9.23
CA GLY A 372 -18.41 5.88 -9.57
C GLY A 372 -18.71 7.24 -8.93
N GLY A 373 -17.71 7.89 -8.35
CA GLY A 373 -17.80 9.26 -7.84
C GLY A 373 -17.68 10.33 -8.94
N PRO A 374 -17.56 11.61 -8.55
CA PRO A 374 -17.36 12.70 -9.49
C PRO A 374 -16.13 12.49 -10.37
N ARG A 375 -16.21 12.93 -11.64
CA ARG A 375 -15.07 12.87 -12.56
C ARG A 375 -13.89 13.66 -12.02
N ALA A 376 -12.69 13.10 -12.14
CA ALA A 376 -11.48 13.82 -11.83
C ALA A 376 -11.31 15.01 -12.79
N PRO A 377 -10.62 16.08 -12.37
CA PRO A 377 -10.21 17.13 -13.30
C PRO A 377 -9.48 16.52 -14.51
N ALA A 378 -9.78 17.04 -15.70
CA ALA A 378 -9.08 16.61 -16.90
C ALA A 378 -7.57 16.81 -16.73
N ASN A 379 -6.78 15.89 -17.30
CA ASN A 379 -5.33 16.03 -17.31
C ASN A 379 -4.97 17.34 -18.03
N PRO A 380 -4.14 18.20 -17.43
CA PRO A 380 -3.71 19.43 -18.08
C PRO A 380 -2.97 19.11 -19.38
N GLU A 381 -3.25 19.90 -20.41
CA GLU A 381 -2.48 19.88 -21.65
C GLU A 381 -1.20 20.71 -21.49
N ARG A 382 -0.26 20.53 -22.43
CA ARG A 382 0.95 21.34 -22.45
C ARG A 382 0.56 22.82 -22.65
N PRO A 383 0.99 23.73 -21.76
CA PRO A 383 0.72 25.16 -21.91
C PRO A 383 1.29 25.76 -23.19
#